data_AF-A0A5A8CNN4-F1
#
_entry.id   AF-A0A5A8CNN4-F1
#
_cell.length_a   1.000
_cell.length_b   1.000
_cell.length_c   1.000
_cell.angle_alpha   90.00
_cell.angle_beta   90.00
_cell.angle_gamma   90.00
#
_symmetry.space_group_name_H-M   'P 1'
#
loop_
_entity.id
_entity.type
_entity.pdbx_description
1 polymer ?
#
loop_
_entity_poly.entity_id
_entity_poly.type
_entity_poly.pdbx_seq_one_letter_code
_entity_poly.pdbx_strand_id
1 'polypeptide(L)'
;MPSAVTPGTYTRLLLTDWMTVMANVLVTLACDLRFSLPCAAPWMLWAPLVGAVALGAASGLLLPFRVARLVVGGLLGALMVATVWLRATSPLGTSSGGMMWVATVLMVALGFALNVSRLPERFPPLTGKLDYAGNSHNLMHVLTGAASLLGTIALRDDFKVFASRGAQC
;
A
#
# COMPACT_ATOMS: atom_id res chain seq x y z
N MET A 1 -11.82 4.75 -34.78
CA MET A 1 -10.39 4.45 -34.55
C MET A 1 -10.02 5.06 -33.21
N PRO A 2 -9.61 4.29 -32.19
CA PRO A 2 -9.14 4.89 -30.95
C PRO A 2 -7.91 5.74 -31.27
N SER A 3 -7.98 7.04 -30.96
CA SER A 3 -6.86 7.97 -31.09
C SER A 3 -5.66 7.40 -30.34
N ALA A 4 -4.58 7.09 -31.06
CA ALA A 4 -3.36 6.57 -30.47
C ALA A 4 -2.89 7.53 -29.36
N VAL A 5 -2.86 7.04 -28.12
CA VAL A 5 -2.37 7.81 -26.97
C VAL A 5 -0.92 8.20 -27.25
N THR A 6 -0.61 9.49 -27.26
CA THR A 6 0.76 9.94 -27.50
C THR A 6 1.68 9.42 -26.39
N PRO A 7 2.97 9.12 -26.67
CA PRO A 7 3.92 8.70 -25.65
C PRO A 7 3.99 9.65 -24.44
N GLY A 8 3.84 10.96 -24.68
CA GLY A 8 3.79 11.98 -23.63
C GLY A 8 2.56 11.85 -22.73
N THR A 9 1.37 11.63 -23.32
CA THR A 9 0.14 11.39 -22.55
C THR A 9 0.25 10.12 -21.70
N TYR A 10 0.75 9.02 -22.28
CA TYR A 10 0.93 7.75 -21.57
C TYR A 10 1.83 7.90 -20.34
N THR A 11 2.95 8.62 -20.49
CA THR A 11 3.90 8.83 -19.39
C THR A 11 3.29 9.61 -18.22
N ARG A 12 2.49 10.64 -18.52
CA ARG A 12 1.79 11.43 -17.50
C ARG A 12 0.75 10.62 -16.75
N LEU A 13 0.00 9.77 -17.45
CA LEU A 13 -0.96 8.87 -16.83
C LEU A 13 -0.28 7.85 -15.92
N LEU A 14 0.85 7.28 -16.36
CA LEU A 14 1.64 6.36 -15.53
C LEU A 14 2.20 7.03 -14.27
N LEU A 15 2.66 8.27 -14.39
CA LEU A 15 3.09 9.06 -13.24
C LEU A 15 1.92 9.33 -12.29
N THR A 16 0.75 9.67 -12.83
CA THR A 16 -0.45 9.94 -12.03
C THR A 16 -0.91 8.69 -11.26
N ASP A 17 -0.96 7.53 -11.93
CA ASP A 17 -1.25 6.23 -11.31
C ASP A 17 -0.32 5.97 -10.12
N TRP A 18 0.99 6.12 -10.35
CA TRP A 18 1.99 5.94 -9.32
C TRP A 18 1.84 6.91 -8.13
N MET A 19 1.67 8.21 -8.41
CA MET A 19 1.50 9.22 -7.36
C MET A 19 0.25 8.98 -6.52
N THR A 20 -0.81 8.44 -7.13
CA THR A 20 -2.05 8.12 -6.42
C THR A 20 -1.85 6.94 -5.46
N VAL A 21 -1.10 5.91 -5.88
CA VAL A 21 -0.71 4.80 -4.99
C VAL A 21 0.11 5.33 -3.81
N MET A 22 1.08 6.22 -4.05
CA MET A 22 1.89 6.82 -2.98
C MET A 22 1.05 7.64 -2.00
N ALA A 23 0.15 8.48 -2.51
CA ALA A 23 -0.75 9.28 -1.67
C ALA A 23 -1.62 8.38 -0.76
N ASN A 24 -2.17 7.30 -1.30
CA ASN A 24 -2.97 6.34 -0.53
C ASN A 24 -2.17 5.70 0.61
N VAL A 25 -0.94 5.23 0.33
CA VAL A 25 -0.05 4.66 1.34
C VAL A 25 0.30 5.68 2.43
N LEU A 26 0.63 6.92 2.04
CA LEU A 26 1.01 7.97 2.97
C LEU A 26 -0.10 8.34 3.94
N VAL A 27 -1.32 8.55 3.43
CA VAL A 27 -2.49 8.87 4.26
C VAL A 27 -2.77 7.72 5.23
N THR A 28 -2.76 6.49 4.71
CA THR A 28 -3.03 5.27 5.48
C THR A 28 -1.99 5.09 6.60
N LEU A 29 -0.71 5.31 6.30
CA LEU A 29 0.39 5.25 7.25
C LEU A 29 0.31 6.35 8.33
N ALA A 30 -0.04 7.57 7.93
CA ALA A 30 -0.18 8.69 8.87
C ALA A 30 -1.28 8.42 9.91
N CYS A 31 -2.44 7.93 9.45
CA CYS A 31 -3.54 7.57 10.33
C CYS A 31 -3.15 6.42 11.28
N ASP A 32 -2.54 5.36 10.74
CA ASP A 32 -2.13 4.21 11.51
C ASP A 32 -1.14 4.58 12.63
N LEU A 33 -0.08 5.33 12.30
CA LEU A 33 0.92 5.77 13.26
C LEU A 33 0.29 6.66 14.35
N ARG A 34 -0.65 7.52 14.00
CA ARG A 34 -1.33 8.38 14.98
C ARG A 34 -2.10 7.58 16.03
N PHE A 35 -2.75 6.49 15.63
CA PHE A 35 -3.50 5.62 16.54
C PHE A 35 -2.60 4.65 17.30
N SER A 36 -1.55 4.13 16.66
CA SER A 36 -0.61 3.19 17.26
C SER A 36 0.34 3.86 18.27
N LEU A 37 0.66 5.14 18.06
CA LEU A 37 1.57 5.93 18.89
C LEU A 37 0.87 7.21 19.38
N PRO A 38 -0.16 7.10 20.22
CA PRO A 38 -0.99 8.24 20.56
C PRO A 38 -0.27 9.33 21.37
N CYS A 39 0.81 8.94 22.05
CA CYS A 39 1.63 9.74 22.96
C CYS A 39 3.01 10.07 22.40
N ALA A 40 3.34 9.60 21.19
CA ALA A 40 4.62 9.91 20.59
C ALA A 40 4.68 11.39 20.17
N ALA A 41 5.87 11.97 20.30
CA ALA A 41 6.11 13.33 19.84
C ALA A 41 5.84 13.43 18.33
N PRO A 42 5.30 14.56 17.82
CA PRO A 42 4.92 14.70 16.41
C PRO A 42 6.04 14.32 15.42
N TRP A 43 7.30 14.61 15.74
CA TRP A 43 8.44 14.29 14.87
C TRP A 43 8.64 12.78 14.63
N MET A 44 8.23 11.93 15.57
CA MET A 44 8.26 10.47 15.41
C MET A 44 7.20 9.97 14.41
N LEU A 45 6.13 10.76 14.19
CA LEU A 45 5.12 10.51 13.16
C LEU A 45 5.55 11.05 11.80
N TRP A 46 6.27 12.18 11.77
CA TRP A 46 6.71 12.82 10.53
C TRP A 46 7.90 12.10 9.87
N ALA A 47 8.84 11.54 10.64
CA ALA A 47 10.02 10.85 10.08
C ALA A 47 9.66 9.72 9.08
N PRO A 48 8.77 8.75 9.39
CA PRO A 48 8.37 7.73 8.43
C PRO A 48 7.57 8.31 7.24
N LEU A 49 6.80 9.38 7.45
CA LEU A 49 6.05 10.05 6.36
C LEU A 49 6.98 10.77 5.38
N VAL A 50 7.97 11.49 5.88
CA VAL A 50 9.00 12.15 5.06
C VAL A 50 9.81 11.12 4.28
N GLY A 51 10.18 10.00 4.93
CA GLY A 51 10.85 8.89 4.26
C GLY A 51 9.99 8.28 3.13
N ALA A 52 8.71 8.05 3.38
CA ALA A 52 7.79 7.52 2.39
C ALA A 52 7.53 8.50 1.22
N VAL A 53 7.46 9.82 1.48
CA VAL A 53 7.38 10.85 0.43
C VAL A 53 8.65 10.85 -0.43
N ALA A 54 9.83 10.81 0.20
CA ALA A 54 11.10 10.77 -0.53
C ALA A 54 11.23 9.51 -1.42
N LEU A 55 10.81 8.35 -0.90
CA LEU A 55 10.74 7.10 -1.66
C LEU A 55 9.73 7.18 -2.82
N GLY A 56 8.56 7.79 -2.59
CA GLY A 56 7.54 8.02 -3.62
C GLY A 56 8.00 8.96 -4.74
N ALA A 57 8.67 10.05 -4.39
CA ALA A 57 9.24 10.99 -5.35
C ALA A 57 10.38 10.36 -6.18
N ALA A 58 11.29 9.62 -5.51
CA ALA A 58 12.37 8.91 -6.18
C ALA A 58 11.85 7.84 -7.14
N SER A 59 10.77 7.12 -6.79
CA SER A 59 10.19 6.10 -7.67
C SER A 59 9.44 6.65 -8.88
N GLY A 60 8.84 7.84 -8.78
CA GLY A 60 8.25 8.54 -9.93
C GLY A 60 9.28 8.85 -11.02
N LEU A 61 10.51 9.19 -10.62
CA LEU A 61 11.64 9.40 -11.55
C LEU A 61 12.20 8.10 -12.13
N LEU A 62 11.91 6.96 -11.48
CA LEU A 62 12.43 5.64 -11.84
C LEU A 62 11.39 4.72 -12.48
N LEU A 63 10.22 5.26 -12.87
CA LEU A 63 9.15 4.54 -13.59
C LEU A 63 9.61 3.68 -14.79
N PRO A 64 10.65 4.07 -15.58
CA PRO A 64 11.14 3.23 -16.67
C PRO A 64 11.83 1.94 -16.19
N PHE A 65 12.41 1.95 -14.99
CA PHE A 65 13.25 0.86 -14.49
C PHE A 65 12.42 -0.09 -13.63
N ARG A 66 12.13 -1.28 -14.17
CA ARG A 66 11.38 -2.32 -13.44
C ARG A 66 11.98 -2.60 -12.06
N VAL A 67 13.30 -2.73 -11.98
CA VAL A 67 14.02 -3.04 -10.73
C VAL A 67 13.84 -1.93 -9.69
N ALA A 68 13.86 -0.67 -10.09
CA ALA A 68 13.65 0.44 -9.15
C ALA A 68 12.23 0.44 -8.55
N ARG A 69 11.20 0.14 -9.36
CA ARG A 69 9.83 -0.03 -8.85
C ARG A 69 9.71 -1.20 -7.87
N LEU A 70 10.47 -2.29 -8.10
CA LEU A 70 10.54 -3.41 -7.17
C LEU A 70 11.16 -3.01 -5.83
N VAL A 71 12.28 -2.30 -5.88
CA VAL A 71 12.97 -1.84 -4.67
C VAL A 71 12.08 -0.89 -3.87
N VAL A 72 11.49 0.11 -4.52
CA VAL A 72 10.63 1.07 -3.80
C VAL A 72 9.36 0.41 -3.28
N GLY A 73 8.69 -0.41 -4.09
CA GLY A 73 7.52 -1.17 -3.63
C GLY A 73 7.85 -2.11 -2.47
N GLY A 74 9.02 -2.76 -2.51
CA GLY A 74 9.53 -3.59 -1.41
C GLY A 74 9.81 -2.80 -0.14
N LEU A 75 10.42 -1.62 -0.24
CA LEU A 75 10.67 -0.74 0.92
C LEU A 75 9.36 -0.23 1.53
N LEU A 76 8.37 0.14 0.71
CA LEU A 76 7.04 0.53 1.19
C LEU A 76 6.32 -0.65 1.85
N GLY A 77 6.41 -1.86 1.27
CA GLY A 77 5.89 -3.07 1.88
C GLY A 77 6.54 -3.36 3.24
N ALA A 78 7.86 -3.25 3.33
CA ALA A 78 8.60 -3.40 4.60
C ALA A 78 8.15 -2.37 5.65
N LEU A 79 7.91 -1.12 5.24
CA LEU A 79 7.37 -0.08 6.11
C LEU A 79 5.96 -0.43 6.63
N MET A 80 5.07 -0.94 5.77
CA MET A 80 3.74 -1.40 6.20
C MET A 80 3.81 -2.61 7.14
N VAL A 81 4.75 -3.54 6.91
CA VAL A 81 4.99 -4.66 7.85
C VAL A 81 5.52 -4.15 9.19
N ALA A 82 6.37 -3.12 9.20
CA ALA A 82 6.84 -2.52 10.44
C ALA A 82 5.69 -1.93 11.26
N THR A 83 4.63 -1.43 10.62
CA THR A 83 3.46 -0.94 11.37
C THR A 83 2.63 -2.06 11.99
N VAL A 84 2.63 -3.27 11.43
CA VAL A 84 2.05 -4.45 12.08
C VAL A 84 2.75 -4.72 13.42
N TRP A 85 4.08 -4.68 13.45
CA TRP A 85 4.85 -4.86 14.67
C TRP A 85 4.54 -3.76 15.71
N LEU A 86 4.44 -2.51 15.26
CA LEU A 86 4.07 -1.37 16.08
C LEU A 86 2.65 -1.48 16.65
N ARG A 87 1.70 -2.03 15.89
CA ARG A 87 0.35 -2.34 16.37
C ARG A 87 0.33 -3.48 17.35
N ALA A 88 1.12 -4.53 17.13
CA ALA A 88 1.18 -5.69 18.00
C ALA A 88 1.65 -5.32 19.42
N THR A 89 2.45 -4.25 19.56
CA THR A 89 2.89 -3.71 20.85
C THR A 89 1.95 -2.65 21.42
N SER A 90 0.87 -2.28 20.71
CA SER A 90 -0.12 -1.31 21.15
C SER A 90 -1.43 -1.98 21.56
N PRO A 91 -2.34 -1.26 22.25
CA PRO A 91 -3.66 -1.79 22.58
C PRO A 91 -4.56 -2.11 21.37
N LEU A 92 -4.13 -1.75 20.16
CA LEU A 92 -4.81 -2.06 18.91
C LEU A 92 -4.45 -3.46 18.37
N GLY A 93 -3.35 -4.07 18.82
CA GLY A 93 -2.83 -5.31 18.26
C GLY A 93 -3.77 -6.51 18.34
N THR A 94 -4.61 -6.57 19.38
CA THR A 94 -5.63 -7.62 19.57
C THR A 94 -7.04 -7.19 19.17
N SER A 95 -7.19 -5.95 18.68
CA SER A 95 -8.50 -5.45 18.25
C SER A 95 -8.90 -6.06 16.91
N SER A 96 -10.21 -6.02 16.61
CA SER A 96 -10.70 -6.39 15.28
C SER A 96 -10.03 -5.55 14.18
N GLY A 97 -9.78 -4.25 14.44
CA GLY A 97 -9.02 -3.37 13.55
C GLY A 97 -7.57 -3.79 13.37
N GLY A 98 -6.90 -4.26 14.43
CA GLY A 98 -5.56 -4.83 14.38
C GLY A 98 -5.47 -6.04 13.45
N MET A 99 -6.40 -6.99 13.57
CA MET A 99 -6.46 -8.17 12.68
C MET A 99 -6.77 -7.78 11.22
N MET A 100 -7.70 -6.84 11.00
CA MET A 100 -8.00 -6.32 9.67
C MET A 100 -6.80 -5.60 9.03
N TRP A 101 -5.98 -4.93 9.84
CA TRP A 101 -4.75 -4.31 9.37
C TRP A 101 -3.70 -5.33 8.92
N VAL A 102 -3.51 -6.41 9.68
CA VAL A 102 -2.64 -7.53 9.26
C VAL A 102 -3.11 -8.08 7.91
N ALA A 103 -4.41 -8.33 7.76
CA ALA A 103 -4.98 -8.79 6.51
C ALA A 103 -4.74 -7.78 5.36
N THR A 104 -4.89 -6.48 5.63
CA THR A 104 -4.59 -5.40 4.67
C THR A 104 -3.15 -5.49 4.17
N VAL A 105 -2.18 -5.59 5.08
CA VAL A 105 -0.75 -5.70 4.73
C VAL A 105 -0.46 -6.96 3.92
N LEU A 106 -1.05 -8.10 4.30
CA LEU A 106 -0.89 -9.36 3.56
C LEU A 106 -1.48 -9.28 2.15
N MET A 107 -2.64 -8.65 1.97
CA MET A 107 -3.27 -8.49 0.66
C MET A 107 -2.43 -7.61 -0.27
N VAL A 108 -1.89 -6.50 0.24
CA VAL A 108 -0.97 -5.63 -0.54
C VAL A 108 0.30 -6.41 -0.92
N ALA A 109 0.91 -7.10 0.04
CA ALA A 109 2.13 -7.88 -0.20
C ALA A 109 1.90 -8.99 -1.24
N LEU A 110 0.76 -9.70 -1.16
CA LEU A 110 0.37 -10.72 -2.12
C LEU A 110 0.12 -10.13 -3.51
N GLY A 111 -0.64 -9.03 -3.60
CA GLY A 111 -0.92 -8.37 -4.88
C GLY A 111 0.35 -7.91 -5.58
N PHE A 112 1.28 -7.35 -4.82
CA PHE A 112 2.60 -6.98 -5.34
C PHE A 112 3.40 -8.22 -5.77
N ALA A 113 3.48 -9.26 -4.94
CA ALA A 113 4.19 -10.49 -5.26
C ALA A 113 3.66 -11.13 -6.56
N LEU A 114 2.35 -11.19 -6.75
CA LEU A 114 1.72 -11.69 -7.98
C LEU A 114 2.11 -10.85 -9.20
N ASN A 115 1.99 -9.52 -9.12
CA ASN A 115 2.34 -8.60 -10.21
C ASN A 115 3.81 -8.73 -10.63
N VAL A 116 4.71 -8.83 -9.65
CA VAL A 116 6.16 -8.93 -9.89
C VAL A 116 6.55 -10.27 -10.49
N SER A 117 5.98 -11.36 -9.96
CA SER A 117 6.23 -12.71 -10.43
C SER A 117 5.52 -13.04 -11.75
N ARG A 118 4.57 -12.18 -12.18
CA ARG A 118 3.68 -12.36 -13.32
C ARG A 118 2.82 -13.62 -13.21
N LEU A 119 2.29 -13.84 -12.01
CA LEU A 119 1.44 -14.99 -11.73
C LEU A 119 -0.04 -14.60 -11.72
N PRO A 120 -0.92 -15.43 -12.32
CA PRO A 120 -0.64 -16.79 -12.81
C PRO A 120 -0.25 -16.90 -14.30
N GLU A 121 -0.22 -15.81 -15.08
CA GLU A 121 -0.03 -15.86 -16.54
C GLU A 121 1.32 -16.44 -17.00
N ARG A 122 2.32 -16.49 -16.12
CA ARG A 122 3.61 -17.12 -16.40
C ARG A 122 3.55 -18.66 -16.37
N PHE A 123 2.54 -19.26 -15.74
CA PHE A 123 2.44 -20.72 -15.66
C PHE A 123 1.81 -21.32 -16.93
N PRO A 124 2.43 -22.33 -17.55
CA PRO A 124 1.76 -23.17 -18.55
C PRO A 124 0.61 -23.96 -17.90
N PRO A 125 -0.57 -24.11 -18.54
CA PRO A 125 -0.93 -23.71 -19.90
C PRO A 125 -1.63 -22.35 -19.98
N LEU A 126 -1.50 -21.49 -18.95
CA LEU A 126 -2.20 -20.20 -18.85
C LEU A 126 -1.49 -19.06 -19.59
N THR A 127 -0.27 -19.28 -20.07
CA THR A 127 0.47 -18.31 -20.87
C THR A 127 -0.30 -17.92 -22.14
N GLY A 128 -0.56 -16.63 -22.30
CA GLY A 128 -1.37 -16.08 -23.41
C GLY A 128 -2.87 -16.26 -23.27
N LYS A 129 -3.38 -16.84 -22.16
CA LYS A 129 -4.83 -17.06 -21.95
C LYS A 129 -5.49 -16.01 -21.06
N LEU A 130 -4.70 -15.19 -20.36
CA LEU A 130 -5.17 -14.24 -19.34
C LEU A 130 -4.98 -12.77 -19.78
N ASP A 131 -4.85 -12.53 -21.07
CA ASP A 131 -4.51 -11.21 -21.62
C ASP A 131 -5.57 -10.15 -21.29
N TYR A 132 -6.86 -10.54 -21.23
CA TYR A 132 -7.97 -9.64 -20.93
C TYR A 132 -8.39 -9.64 -19.45
N ALA A 133 -8.31 -10.78 -18.77
CA ALA A 133 -8.80 -10.94 -17.40
C ALA A 133 -7.95 -11.95 -16.62
N GLY A 134 -7.82 -11.74 -15.31
CA GLY A 134 -7.11 -12.67 -14.43
C GLY A 134 -5.58 -12.66 -14.52
N ASN A 135 -4.97 -11.78 -15.32
CA ASN A 135 -3.53 -11.54 -15.24
C ASN A 135 -3.13 -10.89 -13.90
N SER A 136 -1.84 -11.00 -13.58
CA SER A 136 -1.25 -10.51 -12.34
C SER A 136 -1.51 -9.03 -12.06
N HIS A 137 -1.56 -8.18 -13.09
CA HIS A 137 -1.83 -6.75 -12.92
C HIS A 137 -3.29 -6.51 -12.49
N ASN A 138 -4.24 -7.22 -13.08
CA ASN A 138 -5.64 -7.18 -12.66
C ASN A 138 -5.83 -7.71 -11.24
N LEU A 139 -5.17 -8.83 -10.89
CA LEU A 139 -5.22 -9.40 -9.55
C LEU A 139 -4.61 -8.45 -8.51
N MET A 140 -3.51 -7.78 -8.85
CA MET A 140 -2.92 -6.74 -8.01
C MET A 140 -3.92 -5.63 -7.72
N HIS A 141 -4.61 -5.08 -8.73
CA HIS A 141 -5.63 -4.04 -8.53
C HIS A 141 -6.78 -4.49 -7.63
N VAL A 142 -7.27 -5.73 -7.83
CA VAL A 142 -8.33 -6.29 -6.97
C VAL A 142 -7.86 -6.38 -5.52
N LEU A 143 -6.64 -6.90 -5.30
CA LEU A 143 -6.09 -7.07 -3.96
C LEU A 143 -5.77 -5.74 -3.30
N THR A 144 -5.17 -4.77 -4.00
CA THR A 144 -4.88 -3.44 -3.45
C THR A 144 -6.15 -2.61 -3.21
N GLY A 145 -7.16 -2.75 -4.06
CA GLY A 145 -8.47 -2.14 -3.86
C GLY A 145 -9.19 -2.69 -2.63
N ALA A 146 -9.26 -4.01 -2.49
CA ALA A 146 -9.85 -4.65 -1.32
C ALA A 146 -9.06 -4.37 -0.04
N ALA A 147 -7.73 -4.34 -0.11
CA ALA A 147 -6.87 -3.94 1.00
C ALA A 147 -7.14 -2.49 1.43
N SER A 148 -7.32 -1.56 0.49
CA SER A 148 -7.63 -0.15 0.81
C SER A 148 -8.97 -0.01 1.53
N LEU A 149 -9.99 -0.78 1.12
CA LEU A 149 -11.27 -0.83 1.81
C LEU A 149 -11.11 -1.41 3.23
N LEU A 150 -10.41 -2.54 3.35
CA LEU A 150 -10.19 -3.20 4.64
C LEU A 150 -9.39 -2.33 5.61
N GLY A 151 -8.35 -1.64 5.12
CA GLY A 151 -7.55 -0.69 5.88
C GLY A 151 -8.38 0.49 6.36
N THR A 152 -9.32 0.99 5.54
CA THR A 152 -10.25 2.05 5.96
C THR A 152 -11.17 1.58 7.09
N ILE A 153 -11.69 0.35 7.00
CA ILE A 153 -12.52 -0.25 8.06
C ILE A 153 -11.71 -0.44 9.34
N ALA A 154 -10.46 -0.92 9.22
CA ALA A 154 -9.54 -1.08 10.34
C ALA A 154 -9.32 0.25 11.08
N LEU A 155 -8.96 1.31 10.34
CA LEU A 155 -8.74 2.64 10.90
C LEU A 155 -9.99 3.22 11.57
N ARG A 156 -11.18 2.97 11.00
CA ARG A 156 -12.45 3.36 11.62
C ARG A 156 -12.67 2.66 12.96
N ASP A 157 -12.35 1.38 13.05
CA ASP A 157 -12.51 0.63 14.29
C ASP A 157 -11.44 1.00 15.32
N ASP A 158 -10.21 1.30 14.89
CA ASP A 158 -9.17 1.86 15.74
C ASP A 158 -9.56 3.22 16.31
N PHE A 159 -10.19 4.08 15.50
CA PHE A 159 -10.73 5.36 15.95
C PHE A 159 -11.76 5.18 17.08
N LYS A 160 -12.64 4.17 17.00
CA LYS A 160 -13.61 3.88 18.07
C LYS A 160 -12.90 3.47 19.36
N VAL A 161 -11.89 2.59 19.26
CA VAL A 161 -11.09 2.16 20.41
C VAL A 161 -10.39 3.37 21.04
N PHE A 162 -9.75 4.20 20.21
CA PHE A 162 -9.07 5.41 20.64
C PHE A 162 -10.03 6.41 21.31
N ALA A 163 -11.19 6.67 20.71
CA ALA A 163 -12.21 7.56 21.27
C ALA A 163 -12.77 7.05 22.60
N SER A 164 -12.96 5.73 22.73
CA SER A 164 -13.50 5.11 23.96
C SER A 164 -12.54 5.14 25.14
N ARG A 165 -11.22 5.03 24.88
CA ARG A 165 -10.19 4.99 25.92
C ARG A 165 -9.71 6.38 26.33
N GLY A 166 -9.98 7.39 25.49
CA GLY A 166 -9.34 8.69 25.58
C GLY A 166 -7.84 8.58 25.20
N ALA A 167 -7.26 9.69 24.74
CA ALA A 167 -5.82 9.77 24.53
C ALA A 167 -5.11 9.86 25.89
N GLN A 168 -5.14 8.78 26.68
CA GLN A 168 -4.42 8.71 27.94
C GLN A 168 -2.96 8.37 27.65
N CYS A 169 -2.15 9.40 27.79
CA CYS A 169 -0.74 9.33 28.08
C CYS A 169 -0.60 9.55 29.59
#